data_AF-A0A3D5BNT7-F1
#
_entry.id   AF-A0A3D5BNT7-F1
#
_cell.length_a   1.000
_cell.length_b   1.000
_cell.length_c   1.000
_cell.angle_alpha   90.00
_cell.angle_beta   90.00
_cell.angle_gamma   90.00
#
_symmetry.space_group_name_H-M   'P 1'
#
loop_
_entity.id
_entity.type
_entity.pdbx_description
1 polymer ?
#
loop_
_entity_poly.entity_id
_entity_poly.type
_entity_poly.pdbx_seq_one_letter_code
_entity_poly.pdbx_strand_id
1 'polypeptide(L)'
;MSFIRAQNGFIWGFALGISAASMLFYIWHMESLNKLQQQWLDSQQTQLQQQQNSTAKQIETIDLLMKSYSITDGSEDLDMRAELIRANHMPLLLALQQQSGTDVSDLIDPAKAFNSAQLYAALLRIKQQHERQQARKQLDERAKTAAPEASQP
;
A
#
# COMPACT_ATOMS: atom_id res chain seq x y z
N MET A 1 29.62 60.54 -38.15
CA MET A 1 29.75 59.92 -36.81
C MET A 1 28.37 59.69 -36.18
N SER A 2 27.60 58.68 -36.62
CA SER A 2 26.26 58.41 -36.06
C SER A 2 25.95 56.94 -35.78
N PHE A 3 26.82 56.00 -36.15
CA PHE A 3 26.55 54.56 -36.03
C PHE A 3 26.86 53.93 -34.66
N ILE A 4 27.64 54.61 -33.81
CA ILE A 4 28.12 54.04 -32.53
C ILE A 4 27.05 54.11 -31.42
N ARG A 5 26.11 55.07 -31.49
CA ARG A 5 25.05 55.21 -30.45
C ARG A 5 23.93 54.16 -30.55
N ALA A 6 23.62 53.68 -31.75
CA ALA A 6 22.56 52.68 -31.95
C ALA A 6 22.96 51.29 -31.44
N GLN A 7 24.25 50.95 -31.52
CA GLN A 7 24.77 49.64 -31.12
C GLN A 7 24.77 49.44 -29.59
N ASN A 8 25.10 50.49 -28.83
CA ASN A 8 25.06 50.44 -27.36
C ASN A 8 23.64 50.34 -26.80
N GLY A 9 22.64 50.95 -27.44
CA GLY A 9 21.23 50.85 -27.02
C GLY A 9 20.65 49.44 -27.19
N PHE A 10 21.04 48.75 -28.28
CA PHE A 10 20.62 47.37 -28.52
C PHE A 10 21.25 46.39 -27.53
N ILE A 11 22.54 46.54 -27.22
CA ILE A 11 23.23 45.67 -26.25
C ILE A 11 22.65 45.83 -24.83
N TRP A 12 22.31 47.06 -24.44
CA TRP A 12 21.63 47.31 -23.15
C TRP A 12 20.20 46.76 -23.12
N GLY A 13 19.44 46.89 -24.22
CA GLY A 13 18.11 46.27 -24.35
C GLY A 13 18.16 44.74 -24.33
N PHE A 14 19.19 44.14 -24.93
CA PHE A 14 19.39 42.69 -24.96
C PHE A 14 19.78 42.15 -23.58
N ALA A 15 20.64 42.85 -22.83
CA ALA A 15 21.03 42.49 -21.47
C ALA A 15 19.84 42.52 -20.49
N LEU A 16 18.94 43.50 -20.63
CA LEU A 16 17.68 43.55 -19.86
C LEU A 16 16.72 42.41 -20.22
N GLY A 17 16.65 42.04 -21.51
CA GLY A 17 15.83 40.91 -21.98
C GLY A 17 16.28 39.55 -21.45
N ILE A 18 17.60 39.30 -21.39
CA ILE A 18 18.16 38.03 -20.88
C ILE A 18 17.93 37.90 -19.36
N SER A 19 17.99 39.00 -18.61
CA SER A 19 17.75 38.96 -17.16
C SER A 19 16.30 38.61 -16.81
N ALA A 20 15.33 39.13 -17.56
CA ALA A 20 13.91 38.79 -17.40
C ALA A 20 13.61 37.33 -17.79
N ALA A 21 14.21 36.84 -18.89
CA ALA A 21 14.06 35.45 -19.31
C ALA A 21 14.65 34.45 -18.30
N SER A 22 15.76 34.82 -17.64
CA SER A 22 16.39 33.99 -16.60
C SER A 22 15.52 33.85 -15.35
N MET A 23 14.81 34.92 -14.95
CA MET A 23 13.85 34.85 -13.84
C MET A 23 12.65 33.95 -14.15
N LEU A 24 12.11 34.03 -15.37
CA LEU A 24 11.02 33.15 -15.80
C LEU A 24 11.46 31.68 -15.87
N PHE A 25 12.69 31.42 -16.32
CA PHE A 25 13.26 30.07 -16.33
C PHE A 25 13.44 29.51 -14.92
N TYR A 26 13.90 30.34 -13.97
CA TYR A 26 14.04 29.95 -12.57
C TYR A 26 12.69 29.65 -11.91
N ILE A 27 11.67 30.48 -12.17
CA ILE A 27 10.30 30.27 -11.68
C ILE A 27 9.72 28.98 -12.26
N TRP A 28 9.84 28.77 -13.57
CA TRP A 28 9.38 27.54 -14.23
C TRP A 28 10.09 26.29 -13.68
N HIS A 29 11.41 26.38 -13.46
CA HIS A 29 12.18 25.27 -12.94
C HIS A 29 11.78 24.93 -11.49
N MET A 30 11.59 25.94 -10.63
CA MET A 30 11.14 25.71 -9.25
C MET A 30 9.72 25.14 -9.20
N GLU A 31 8.81 25.63 -10.05
CA GLU A 31 7.44 25.12 -10.14
C GLU A 31 7.41 23.67 -10.65
N SER A 32 8.30 23.31 -11.59
CA SER A 32 8.44 21.93 -12.09
C SER A 32 8.91 20.95 -11.00
N LEU A 33 9.87 21.37 -10.17
CA LEU A 33 10.38 20.57 -9.06
C LEU A 33 9.33 20.42 -7.97
N ASN A 34 8.59 21.48 -7.65
CA ASN A 34 7.51 21.43 -6.67
C ASN A 34 6.37 20.50 -7.13
N LYS A 35 5.99 20.55 -8.41
CA LYS A 35 4.98 19.65 -8.99
C LYS A 35 5.42 18.18 -8.93
N LEU A 36 6.70 17.90 -9.24
CA LEU A 36 7.26 16.55 -9.13
C LEU A 36 7.25 16.03 -7.70
N GLN A 37 7.59 16.87 -6.72
CA GLN A 37 7.57 16.51 -5.31
C GLN A 37 6.14 16.24 -4.80
N GLN A 38 5.19 17.11 -5.14
CA GLN A 38 3.78 16.91 -4.79
C GLN A 38 3.22 15.63 -5.42
N GLN A 39 3.49 15.39 -6.70
CA GLN A 39 3.05 14.18 -7.39
C GLN A 39 3.65 12.91 -6.77
N TRP A 40 4.90 12.97 -6.29
CA TRP A 40 5.53 11.85 -5.59
C TRP A 40 4.89 11.58 -4.22
N LEU A 41 4.59 12.63 -3.45
CA LEU A 41 3.89 12.55 -2.16
C LEU A 41 2.49 11.95 -2.34
N ASP A 42 1.72 12.45 -3.31
CA ASP A 42 0.39 11.95 -3.65
C ASP A 42 0.43 10.48 -4.08
N SER A 43 1.45 10.10 -4.86
CA SER A 43 1.60 8.71 -5.31
C SER A 43 1.90 7.74 -4.15
N GLN A 44 2.70 8.17 -3.16
CA GLN A 44 2.94 7.36 -1.96
C GLN A 44 1.70 7.24 -1.10
N GLN A 45 1.00 8.35 -0.87
CA GLN A 45 -0.20 8.37 -0.05
C GLN A 45 -1.31 7.49 -0.67
N THR A 46 -1.46 7.53 -1.99
CA THR A 46 -2.42 6.70 -2.73
C THR A 46 -2.08 5.21 -2.60
N GLN A 47 -0.80 4.82 -2.72
CA GLN A 47 -0.37 3.43 -2.55
C GLN A 47 -0.63 2.91 -1.13
N LEU A 48 -0.32 3.71 -0.11
CA LEU A 48 -0.57 3.35 1.29
C LEU A 48 -2.07 3.18 1.56
N GLN A 49 -2.90 4.09 1.06
CA GLN A 49 -4.35 4.04 1.25
C GLN A 49 -5.00 2.86 0.50
N GLN A 50 -4.52 2.55 -0.71
CA GLN A 50 -4.98 1.39 -1.47
C GLN A 50 -4.58 0.08 -0.78
N GLN A 51 -3.35 -0.01 -0.26
CA GLN A 51 -2.88 -1.18 0.48
C GLN A 51 -3.64 -1.38 1.81
N GLN A 52 -3.95 -0.29 2.51
CA GLN A 52 -4.72 -0.34 3.75
C GLN A 52 -6.17 -0.80 3.50
N ASN A 53 -6.82 -0.31 2.45
CA ASN A 53 -8.14 -0.77 2.03
C ASN A 53 -8.15 -2.24 1.61
N SER A 54 -7.12 -2.71 0.90
CA SER A 54 -6.96 -4.13 0.56
C SER A 54 -6.83 -5.01 1.81
N THR A 55 -6.07 -4.56 2.81
CA THR A 55 -5.89 -5.29 4.08
C THR A 55 -7.20 -5.34 4.89
N ALA A 56 -7.96 -4.25 4.94
CA ALA A 56 -9.25 -4.21 5.61
C ALA A 56 -10.27 -5.18 4.97
N LYS A 57 -10.34 -5.22 3.64
CA LYS A 57 -11.18 -6.17 2.90
C LYS A 57 -10.79 -7.63 3.13
N GLN A 58 -9.49 -7.92 3.28
CA GLN A 58 -9.00 -9.26 3.59
C GLN A 58 -9.45 -9.71 4.98
N ILE A 59 -9.31 -8.85 6.00
CA ILE A 59 -9.76 -9.14 7.37
C ILE A 59 -11.27 -9.34 7.40
N GLU A 60 -12.04 -8.53 6.68
CA GLU A 60 -13.48 -8.69 6.53
C GLU A 60 -13.84 -10.03 5.88
N THR A 61 -13.13 -10.42 4.82
CA THR A 61 -13.34 -11.72 4.16
C THR A 61 -13.09 -12.88 5.12
N ILE A 62 -12.05 -12.80 5.95
CA ILE A 62 -11.75 -13.80 6.98
C ILE A 62 -12.88 -13.84 8.02
N ASP A 63 -13.38 -12.70 8.47
CA ASP A 63 -14.46 -12.62 9.47
C ASP A 63 -15.77 -13.21 8.93
N LEU A 64 -16.09 -12.94 7.66
CA LEU A 64 -17.22 -13.55 6.97
C LEU A 64 -17.08 -15.07 6.86
N LEU A 65 -15.89 -15.58 6.52
CA LEU A 65 -15.60 -17.02 6.48
C LEU A 65 -15.73 -17.66 7.87
N MET A 66 -15.21 -17.01 8.91
CA MET A 66 -15.33 -17.51 10.29
C MET A 66 -16.79 -17.56 10.75
N LYS A 67 -17.62 -16.60 10.32
CA LYS A 67 -19.04 -16.56 10.65
C LYS A 67 -19.84 -17.60 9.86
N SER A 68 -19.56 -17.78 8.58
CA SER A 68 -20.27 -18.74 7.73
C SER A 68 -19.98 -20.19 8.10
N TYR A 69 -18.75 -20.47 8.55
CA TYR A 69 -18.31 -21.79 9.00
C TYR A 69 -18.12 -21.85 10.51
N SER A 70 -18.94 -21.08 11.25
CA SER A 70 -18.90 -21.12 12.71
C SER A 70 -19.24 -22.52 13.21
N ILE A 71 -18.53 -22.96 14.24
CA ILE A 71 -18.71 -24.28 14.84
C ILE A 71 -20.11 -24.32 15.47
N THR A 72 -20.98 -25.13 14.90
CA THR A 72 -22.34 -25.39 15.38
C THR A 72 -22.46 -26.85 15.81
N ASP A 73 -23.37 -27.12 16.74
CA ASP A 73 -23.64 -28.47 17.24
C ASP A 73 -23.96 -29.41 16.05
N GLY A 74 -23.07 -30.36 15.76
CA GLY A 74 -23.14 -31.27 14.61
C GLY A 74 -22.27 -30.95 13.37
N SER A 75 -21.53 -29.83 13.34
CA SER A 75 -20.57 -29.50 12.26
C SER A 75 -19.10 -29.67 12.64
N GLU A 76 -18.82 -30.14 13.85
CA GLU A 76 -17.47 -30.37 14.39
C GLU A 76 -16.70 -31.47 13.66
N ASP A 77 -17.39 -32.50 13.17
CA ASP A 77 -16.78 -33.66 12.49
C ASP A 77 -17.01 -33.65 10.97
N LEU A 78 -17.74 -32.67 10.44
CA LEU A 78 -17.97 -32.56 9.00
C LEU A 78 -16.68 -32.15 8.29
N ASP A 79 -16.38 -32.82 7.19
CA ASP A 79 -15.27 -32.44 6.31
C ASP A 79 -15.59 -31.11 5.62
N MET A 80 -14.93 -30.05 6.09
CA MET A 80 -15.15 -28.70 5.58
C MET A 80 -14.56 -28.51 4.18
N ARG A 81 -13.67 -29.39 3.74
CA ARG A 81 -13.05 -29.29 2.41
C ARG A 81 -14.10 -29.46 1.33
N ALA A 82 -14.97 -30.46 1.48
CA ALA A 82 -16.06 -30.71 0.56
C ALA A 82 -17.03 -29.51 0.51
N GLU A 83 -17.35 -28.93 1.67
CA GLU A 83 -18.27 -27.80 1.76
C GLU A 83 -17.65 -26.51 1.18
N LEU A 84 -16.35 -26.26 1.40
CA LEU A 84 -15.64 -25.12 0.80
C LEU A 84 -15.47 -25.26 -0.72
N ILE A 85 -15.28 -26.48 -1.24
CA ILE A 85 -15.26 -26.74 -2.68
C ILE A 85 -16.65 -26.52 -3.27
N ARG A 86 -17.70 -27.06 -2.64
CA ARG A 86 -19.09 -26.90 -3.06
C ARG A 86 -19.52 -25.43 -3.08
N ALA A 87 -19.13 -24.66 -2.07
CA ALA A 87 -19.43 -23.22 -1.97
C ALA A 87 -18.45 -22.34 -2.78
N ASN A 88 -17.46 -22.93 -3.46
CA ASN A 88 -16.42 -22.21 -4.20
C ASN A 88 -15.61 -21.20 -3.34
N HIS A 89 -15.45 -21.51 -2.05
CA HIS A 89 -14.68 -20.70 -1.09
C HIS A 89 -13.23 -21.17 -0.94
N MET A 90 -12.87 -22.35 -1.46
CA MET A 90 -11.48 -22.83 -1.49
C MET A 90 -10.49 -21.85 -2.16
N PRO A 91 -10.80 -21.25 -3.32
CA PRO A 91 -9.90 -20.26 -3.94
C PRO A 91 -9.68 -19.03 -3.06
N LEU A 92 -10.70 -18.60 -2.31
CA LEU A 92 -10.59 -17.46 -1.38
C LEU A 92 -9.64 -17.79 -0.24
N LEU A 93 -9.76 -18.99 0.35
CA LEU A 93 -8.87 -19.44 1.41
C LEU A 93 -7.41 -19.55 0.94
N LEU A 94 -7.18 -20.07 -0.27
CA LEU A 94 -5.85 -20.15 -0.87
C LEU A 94 -5.25 -18.75 -1.14
N ALA A 95 -6.06 -17.80 -1.62
CA ALA A 95 -5.62 -16.44 -1.83
C ALA A 95 -5.21 -15.75 -0.50
N LEU A 96 -6.00 -15.96 0.56
CA LEU A 96 -5.70 -15.45 1.91
C LEU A 96 -4.42 -16.06 2.50
N GLN A 97 -4.18 -17.35 2.26
CA GLN A 97 -2.92 -17.99 2.65
C GLN A 97 -1.71 -17.36 1.94
N GLN A 98 -1.77 -17.25 0.61
CA GLN A 98 -0.67 -16.69 -0.19
C GLN A 98 -0.34 -15.26 0.23
N GLN A 99 -1.36 -14.47 0.57
CA GLN A 99 -1.21 -13.07 0.97
C GLN A 99 -0.69 -12.90 2.40
N SER A 100 -1.13 -13.74 3.35
CA SER A 100 -0.68 -13.68 4.73
C SER A 100 0.74 -14.26 4.93
N GLY A 101 1.19 -15.13 4.02
CA GLY A 101 2.43 -15.88 4.17
C GLY A 101 2.38 -16.87 5.33
N THR A 102 1.18 -17.19 5.81
CA THR A 102 0.97 -18.17 6.88
C THR A 102 1.17 -19.56 6.30
N ASP A 103 1.91 -20.43 7.01
CA ASP A 103 1.95 -21.84 6.65
C ASP A 103 0.64 -22.51 7.08
N VAL A 104 -0.15 -22.84 6.06
CA VAL A 104 -1.48 -23.44 6.17
C VAL A 104 -1.46 -24.76 5.37
N SER A 105 -0.28 -25.33 5.14
CA SER A 105 -0.08 -26.60 4.42
C SER A 105 -0.84 -27.75 5.08
N ASP A 106 -1.02 -27.68 6.40
CA ASP A 106 -1.84 -28.60 7.18
C ASP A 106 -3.31 -28.67 6.70
N LEU A 107 -3.82 -27.59 6.11
CA LEU A 107 -5.20 -27.53 5.59
C LEU A 107 -5.31 -28.04 4.17
N ILE A 108 -4.24 -28.01 3.38
CA ILE A 108 -4.26 -28.45 1.98
C ILE A 108 -3.97 -29.95 1.89
N ASP A 109 -3.28 -30.51 2.88
CA ASP A 109 -2.96 -31.93 2.94
C ASP A 109 -4.24 -32.79 2.99
N PRO A 110 -4.55 -33.57 1.92
CA PRO A 110 -5.71 -34.43 1.90
C PRO A 110 -5.61 -35.59 2.89
N ALA A 111 -4.43 -35.89 3.44
CA ALA A 111 -4.24 -36.94 4.43
C ALA A 111 -4.61 -36.50 5.85
N LYS A 112 -4.83 -35.20 6.10
CA LYS A 112 -5.24 -34.66 7.40
C LYS A 112 -6.74 -34.40 7.41
N ALA A 113 -7.41 -34.88 8.46
CA ALA A 113 -8.82 -34.62 8.68
C ALA A 113 -9.04 -33.12 8.81
N PHE A 114 -9.81 -32.50 7.91
CA PHE A 114 -9.98 -31.05 7.86
C PHE A 114 -11.40 -30.65 8.28
N ASN A 115 -11.55 -30.40 9.58
CA ASN A 115 -12.84 -30.10 10.21
C ASN A 115 -13.05 -28.61 10.49
N SER A 116 -14.23 -28.24 10.99
CA SER A 116 -14.60 -26.85 11.27
C SER A 116 -13.69 -26.18 12.31
N ALA A 117 -13.24 -26.93 13.33
CA ALA A 117 -12.27 -26.43 14.30
C ALA A 117 -10.92 -26.08 13.67
N GLN A 118 -10.43 -26.90 12.74
CA GLN A 118 -9.19 -26.65 12.03
C GLN A 118 -9.31 -25.50 11.03
N LEU A 119 -10.43 -25.42 10.30
CA LEU A 119 -10.74 -24.28 9.44
C LEU A 119 -10.75 -22.98 10.26
N TYR A 120 -11.45 -22.97 11.39
CA TYR A 120 -11.51 -21.83 12.29
C TYR A 120 -10.13 -21.44 12.83
N ALA A 121 -9.36 -22.41 13.33
CA ALA A 121 -8.01 -22.17 13.85
C ALA A 121 -7.08 -21.58 12.78
N ALA A 122 -7.21 -22.03 11.53
CA ALA A 122 -6.43 -21.51 10.42
C ALA A 122 -6.82 -20.09 10.04
N LEU A 123 -8.12 -19.82 9.90
CA LEU A 123 -8.64 -18.47 9.65
C LEU A 123 -8.20 -17.50 10.75
N LEU A 124 -8.25 -17.93 12.01
CA LEU A 124 -7.78 -17.15 13.14
C LEU A 124 -6.27 -16.87 13.07
N ARG A 125 -5.45 -17.86 12.72
CA ARG A 125 -4.00 -17.68 12.54
C ARG A 125 -3.70 -16.68 11.41
N ILE A 126 -4.40 -16.80 10.28
CA ILE A 126 -4.29 -15.86 9.15
C ILE A 126 -4.67 -14.45 9.58
N LYS A 127 -5.80 -14.29 10.31
CA LYS A 127 -6.25 -13.00 10.85
C LYS A 127 -5.20 -12.36 11.76
N GLN A 128 -4.69 -13.11 12.74
CA GLN A 128 -3.65 -12.63 13.65
C GLN A 128 -2.38 -12.21 12.91
N GLN A 129 -2.00 -12.94 11.85
CA GLN A 129 -0.84 -12.58 11.04
C GLN A 129 -1.06 -11.25 10.29
N HIS A 130 -2.24 -11.05 9.69
CA HIS A 130 -2.60 -9.77 9.05
C HIS A 130 -2.58 -8.61 10.05
N GLU A 131 -3.18 -8.79 11.22
CA GLU A 131 -3.19 -7.78 12.29
C GLU A 131 -1.75 -7.45 12.76
N ARG A 132 -0.89 -8.46 12.92
CA ARG A 132 0.53 -8.26 13.29
C ARG A 132 1.29 -7.50 12.21
N GLN A 133 1.08 -7.82 10.93
CA GLN A 133 1.72 -7.10 9.83
C GLN A 133 1.24 -5.64 9.77
N GLN A 134 -0.05 -5.40 9.97
CA GLN A 134 -0.61 -4.05 10.02
C GLN A 134 -0.05 -3.26 11.20
N ALA A 135 0.00 -3.85 12.39
CA ALA A 135 0.56 -3.22 13.58
C ALA A 135 2.04 -2.86 13.37
N ARG A 136 2.84 -3.75 12.76
CA ARG A 136 4.24 -3.47 12.39
C ARG A 136 4.35 -2.27 11.45
N LYS A 137 3.56 -2.23 10.39
CA LYS A 137 3.56 -1.10 9.44
C LYS A 137 3.22 0.22 10.13
N GLN A 138 2.20 0.23 11.00
CA GLN A 138 1.84 1.43 11.77
C GLN A 138 2.96 1.87 12.72
N LEU A 139 3.66 0.92 13.34
CA LEU A 139 4.83 1.22 14.17
C LEU A 139 5.98 1.79 13.33
N ASP A 140 6.25 1.22 12.16
CA ASP A 140 7.28 1.70 11.23
C ASP A 140 6.96 3.11 10.71
N GLU A 141 5.68 3.38 10.38
CA GLU A 141 5.21 4.71 9.98
C GLU A 141 5.41 5.74 11.08
N ARG A 142 5.04 5.40 12.32
CA ARG A 142 5.26 6.26 13.50
C ARG A 142 6.74 6.49 13.78
N ALA A 143 7.57 5.46 13.63
CA ALA A 143 9.02 5.58 13.79
C ALA A 143 9.64 6.47 12.71
N LYS A 144 9.16 6.39 11.46
CA LYS A 144 9.64 7.20 10.33
C LYS A 144 9.22 8.67 10.43
N THR A 145 8.03 8.94 10.96
CA THR A 145 7.56 10.31 11.24
C THR A 145 8.24 10.96 12.45
N ALA A 146 8.77 10.16 13.38
CA ALA A 146 9.56 10.67 14.51
C ALA A 146 11.02 11.06 14.14
N ALA A 147 11.46 10.79 12.92
CA ALA A 147 12.86 10.92 12.51
C ALA A 147 13.30 12.20 11.72
N PRO A 148 12.56 13.33 11.60
CA PRO A 148 13.11 14.53 10.97
C PRO A 148 13.35 15.69 11.96
N GLU A 149 14.19 15.54 12.98
CA GLU A 149 14.73 16.70 13.75
C GLU A 149 16.17 16.54 14.25
N ALA A 150 16.93 15.54 13.79
CA ALA A 150 18.31 15.34 14.22
C ALA A 150 19.32 15.44 13.07
N SER A 151 19.27 16.51 12.27
CA SER A 151 20.34 16.88 11.33
C SER A 151 20.21 18.34 10.89
N GLN A 152 20.49 19.27 11.81
CA GLN A 152 21.04 20.59 11.47
C GLN A 152 22.34 20.73 12.25
N PRO A 153 23.47 20.76 11.55
CA PRO A 153 24.42 21.85 11.72
C PRO A 153 24.51 22.74 10.46
#